data_AF-A0A257N8X5-F1
#
_entry.id   AF-A0A257N8X5-F1
#
_cell.length_a   1.000
_cell.length_b   1.000
_cell.length_c   1.000
_cell.angle_alpha   90.00
_cell.angle_beta   90.00
_cell.angle_gamma   90.00
#
_symmetry.space_group_name_H-M   'P 1'
#
loop_
_entity.id
_entity.type
_entity.pdbx_description
1 polymer ?
#
loop_
_entity_poly.entity_id
_entity_poly.type
_entity_poly.pdbx_seq_one_letter_code
_entity_poly.pdbx_strand_id
1 'polypeptide(L)'
;MIGTRLFNEIDFIESYKQHANKNDAAGFTLKMPWGQIDVDIMPAKALPHHLKGFEGYIKDQRLSKEDLLYTLTRLHNVRMCLGCEITHTPETEKEVVDFLVRFNSHLNGLVLFYNSVFDWTGDVLCGPLKDAPKS
;
A
#
# COMPACT_ATOMS: atom_id res chain seq x y z
N MET A 1 -3.57 -0.69 -18.18
CA MET A 1 -3.30 -2.04 -17.62
C MET A 1 -2.07 -1.89 -16.73
N ILE A 2 -2.19 -2.13 -15.42
CA ILE A 2 -1.00 -2.37 -14.59
C ILE A 2 -0.52 -3.73 -15.04
N GLY A 3 0.40 -3.68 -15.98
CA GLY A 3 0.72 -4.78 -16.86
C GLY A 3 1.51 -5.82 -16.09
N THR A 4 1.31 -7.07 -16.47
CA THR A 4 2.14 -8.24 -16.17
C THR A 4 3.65 -7.96 -16.05
N ARG A 5 4.17 -6.94 -16.74
CA ARG A 5 5.54 -6.42 -16.57
C ARG A 5 5.92 -6.05 -15.13
N LEU A 6 5.05 -5.38 -14.37
CA LEU A 6 5.35 -5.01 -12.99
C LEU A 6 5.66 -6.24 -12.14
N PHE A 7 4.85 -7.30 -12.24
CA PHE A 7 5.04 -8.52 -11.45
C PHE A 7 6.20 -9.37 -11.96
N ASN A 8 6.52 -9.31 -13.25
CA ASN A 8 7.68 -10.00 -13.81
C ASN A 8 9.02 -9.38 -13.39
N GLU A 9 9.02 -8.10 -12.99
CA GLU A 9 10.22 -7.41 -12.48
C GLU A 9 10.42 -7.63 -10.96
N ILE A 10 9.45 -8.26 -10.31
CA ILE A 10 9.43 -8.48 -8.87
C ILE A 10 9.78 -9.94 -8.59
N ASP A 11 11.04 -10.19 -8.24
CA ASP A 11 11.64 -11.52 -8.09
C ASP A 11 11.04 -12.40 -6.99
N PHE A 12 10.32 -11.81 -6.03
CA PHE A 12 9.67 -12.54 -4.93
C PHE A 12 8.26 -13.05 -5.26
N ILE A 13 7.68 -12.67 -6.41
CA ILE A 13 6.38 -13.17 -6.85
C ILE A 13 6.59 -14.48 -7.61
N GLU A 14 6.10 -15.60 -7.07
CA GLU A 14 6.20 -16.90 -7.74
C GLU A 14 5.22 -17.01 -8.92
N SER A 15 4.01 -16.51 -8.74
CA SER A 15 2.99 -16.47 -9.79
C SER A 15 1.93 -15.42 -9.48
N TYR A 16 1.22 -15.00 -10.52
CA TYR A 16 0.07 -14.11 -10.38
C TYR A 16 -1.12 -14.60 -11.22
N LYS A 17 -2.33 -14.33 -10.75
CA LYS A 17 -3.57 -14.61 -11.47
C LYS A 17 -4.48 -13.40 -11.43
N GLN A 18 -4.81 -12.86 -12.60
CA GLN A 18 -5.79 -11.78 -12.69
C GLN A 18 -7.20 -12.32 -12.46
N HIS A 19 -8.01 -11.55 -11.74
CA HIS A 19 -9.45 -11.79 -11.64
C HIS A 19 -10.22 -10.49 -11.90
N ALA A 20 -11.40 -10.63 -12.51
CA ALA A 20 -12.37 -9.56 -12.62
C ALA A 20 -13.48 -9.85 -11.62
N ASN A 21 -13.72 -8.94 -10.67
CA ASN A 21 -14.86 -9.06 -9.80
C ASN A 21 -16.13 -8.61 -10.56
N LYS A 22 -17.31 -9.13 -10.16
CA LYS A 22 -18.61 -8.91 -10.85
C LYS A 22 -19.03 -7.44 -10.98
N ASN A 23 -18.33 -6.53 -10.29
CA ASN A 23 -18.62 -5.10 -10.21
C ASN A 23 -17.51 -4.21 -10.85
N ASP A 24 -16.84 -4.67 -11.92
CA ASP A 24 -15.78 -3.94 -12.65
C ASP A 24 -14.47 -3.68 -11.90
N ALA A 25 -14.32 -4.13 -10.65
CA ALA A 25 -13.03 -4.08 -9.96
C ALA A 25 -12.11 -5.17 -10.50
N ALA A 26 -11.06 -4.76 -11.21
CA ALA A 26 -9.98 -5.65 -11.63
C ALA A 26 -9.04 -5.87 -10.44
N GLY A 27 -8.58 -7.10 -10.27
CA GLY A 27 -7.66 -7.47 -9.20
C GLY A 27 -6.71 -8.58 -9.64
N PHE A 28 -5.81 -8.93 -8.74
CA PHE A 28 -4.86 -9.99 -8.96
C PHE A 28 -4.53 -10.70 -7.65
N THR A 29 -4.46 -12.02 -7.71
CA THR A 29 -3.88 -12.86 -6.67
C THR A 29 -2.40 -13.01 -6.96
N LEU A 30 -1.54 -12.69 -6.00
CA LEU A 30 -0.09 -12.95 -6.02
C LEU A 30 0.21 -14.14 -5.10
N LYS A 31 0.98 -15.10 -5.59
CA LYS A 31 1.54 -16.18 -4.75
C LYS A 31 3.00 -15.90 -4.46
N MET A 32 3.35 -16.07 -3.20
CA MET A 32 4.69 -15.93 -2.65
C MET A 32 5.10 -17.25 -1.99
N PRO A 33 6.40 -17.49 -1.78
CA PRO A 33 6.86 -18.70 -1.08
C PRO A 33 6.30 -18.81 0.36
N TRP A 34 5.97 -17.66 0.96
CA TRP A 34 5.55 -17.52 2.35
C TRP A 34 4.04 -17.31 2.53
N GLY A 35 3.27 -17.14 1.44
CA GLY A 35 1.86 -16.78 1.55
C GLY A 35 1.18 -16.37 0.25
N GLN A 36 -0.01 -15.80 0.38
CA GLN A 36 -0.81 -15.31 -0.74
C GLN A 36 -1.32 -13.90 -0.46
N ILE A 37 -1.39 -13.09 -1.51
CA ILE A 37 -1.93 -11.74 -1.45
C ILE A 37 -3.00 -11.58 -2.50
N ASP A 38 -4.21 -11.22 -2.07
CA ASP A 38 -5.29 -10.84 -2.96
C ASP A 38 -5.34 -9.32 -3.04
N VAL A 39 -5.19 -8.78 -4.25
CA VAL A 39 -5.12 -7.34 -4.49
C VAL A 39 -6.31 -6.87 -5.31
N ASP A 40 -7.05 -5.92 -4.76
CA ASP A 40 -8.16 -5.26 -5.42
C ASP A 40 -7.77 -3.85 -5.85
N ILE A 41 -7.99 -3.53 -7.13
CA ILE A 41 -7.82 -2.17 -7.64
C ILE A 41 -9.11 -1.40 -7.39
N MET A 42 -9.01 -0.33 -6.60
CA MET A 42 -10.15 0.53 -6.34
C MET A 42 -10.67 1.16 -7.64
N PRO A 43 -11.99 1.12 -7.90
CA PRO A 43 -12.58 1.82 -9.05
C PRO A 43 -12.24 3.31 -9.02
N ALA A 44 -11.82 3.87 -10.15
CA ALA A 44 -11.41 5.27 -10.26
C ALA A 44 -12.48 6.27 -9.77
N LYS A 45 -13.77 5.90 -9.89
CA LYS A 45 -14.91 6.72 -9.42
C LYS A 45 -14.98 6.83 -7.89
N ALA A 46 -14.49 5.83 -7.17
CA ALA A 46 -14.47 5.79 -5.70
C ALA A 46 -13.22 6.46 -5.10
N LEU A 47 -12.14 6.55 -5.88
CA LEU A 47 -10.85 7.08 -5.43
C LEU A 47 -10.94 8.48 -4.80
N PRO A 48 -11.62 9.50 -5.38
CA PRO A 48 -11.65 10.83 -4.77
C PRO A 48 -12.28 10.86 -3.38
N HIS A 49 -13.37 10.09 -3.18
CA HIS A 49 -14.01 9.99 -1.88
C HIS A 49 -13.08 9.32 -0.85
N HIS A 50 -12.40 8.25 -1.26
CA HIS A 50 -11.46 7.54 -0.40
C HIS A 50 -10.24 8.39 -0.03
N LEU A 51 -9.65 9.10 -0.99
CA LEU A 51 -8.52 10.02 -0.74
C LEU A 51 -8.92 11.17 0.19
N LYS A 52 -10.16 11.66 0.12
CA LYS A 52 -10.66 12.69 1.05
C LYS A 52 -10.74 12.16 2.49
N GLY A 53 -11.18 10.91 2.68
CA GLY A 53 -11.14 10.27 3.99
C GLY A 53 -9.72 10.13 4.52
N PHE A 54 -8.79 9.72 3.66
CA PHE A 54 -7.38 9.58 4.01
C PHE A 54 -6.72 10.94 4.32
N GLU A 55 -7.06 12.00 3.59
CA GLU A 55 -6.64 13.36 3.89
C GLU A 55 -7.09 13.80 5.29
N GLY A 56 -8.33 13.49 5.67
CA GLY A 56 -8.84 13.75 7.02
C GLY A 56 -8.00 13.03 8.08
N TYR A 57 -7.76 11.73 7.89
CA TYR A 57 -6.92 10.94 8.79
C TYR A 57 -5.50 11.52 8.93
N ILE A 58 -4.86 11.95 7.82
CA ILE A 58 -3.51 12.56 7.84
C ILE A 58 -3.51 13.89 8.60
N LYS A 59 -4.53 14.72 8.40
CA LYS A 59 -4.67 16.02 9.11
C LYS A 59 -4.88 15.84 10.61
N ASP A 60 -5.48 14.73 11.02
CA ASP A 60 -5.67 14.39 12.44
C ASP A 60 -4.38 13.88 13.09
N GLN A 61 -3.33 13.58 12.32
CA GLN A 61 -2.01 13.22 12.85
C GLN A 61 -1.26 14.46 13.35
N ARG A 62 -0.52 14.32 14.46
CA ARG A 62 0.27 15.41 15.07
C ARG A 62 1.60 15.65 14.31
N LEU A 63 1.49 16.06 13.05
CA LEU A 63 2.64 16.29 12.18
C LEU A 63 3.17 17.71 12.27
N SER A 64 4.47 17.86 11.98
CA SER A 64 5.04 19.17 11.68
C SER A 64 4.38 19.74 10.42
N LYS A 65 4.45 21.07 10.24
CA LYS A 65 3.88 21.72 9.05
C LYS A 65 4.52 21.20 7.75
N GLU A 66 5.82 20.92 7.78
CA GLU A 66 6.59 20.40 6.63
C GLU A 66 6.19 18.97 6.31
N ASP A 67 6.13 18.08 7.31
CA ASP A 67 5.71 16.69 7.14
C ASP A 67 4.27 16.59 6.64
N LEU A 68 3.38 17.44 7.17
CA LEU A 68 1.99 17.50 6.74
C LEU A 68 1.89 17.93 5.28
N LEU A 69 2.60 18.99 4.89
CA LEU A 69 2.60 19.49 3.51
C LEU A 69 3.14 18.42 2.54
N TYR A 70 4.25 17.76 2.91
CA TYR A 70 4.83 16.69 2.12
C TYR A 70 3.83 15.53 1.92
N THR A 71 3.26 15.02 3.02
CA THR A 71 2.35 13.87 3.01
C THR A 71 1.09 14.17 2.19
N LEU A 72 0.49 15.35 2.37
CA LEU A 72 -0.68 15.78 1.59
C LEU A 72 -0.35 15.96 0.11
N THR A 73 0.85 16.46 -0.21
CA THR A 73 1.30 16.57 -1.61
C THR A 73 1.44 15.20 -2.27
N ARG A 74 2.00 14.21 -1.55
CA ARG A 74 2.09 12.82 -2.03
C ARG A 74 0.69 12.25 -2.26
N LEU A 75 -0.22 12.40 -1.29
CA LEU A 75 -1.61 11.93 -1.40
C LEU A 75 -2.35 12.54 -2.60
N HIS A 76 -2.18 13.84 -2.84
CA HIS A 76 -2.82 14.54 -3.96
C HIS A 76 -2.37 14.01 -5.34
N ASN A 77 -1.18 13.42 -5.42
CA ASN A 77 -0.64 12.84 -6.65
C ASN A 77 -1.06 11.37 -6.85
N VAL A 78 -1.78 10.77 -5.91
CA VAL A 78 -2.26 9.39 -6.02
C VAL A 78 -3.28 9.27 -7.17
N ARG A 79 -3.02 8.33 -8.08
CA ARG A 79 -3.90 8.01 -9.23
C ARG A 79 -4.59 6.66 -9.12
N MET A 80 -4.23 5.88 -8.11
CA MET A 80 -4.71 4.52 -7.89
C MET A 80 -4.61 4.15 -6.42
N CYS A 81 -5.58 3.38 -5.93
CA CYS A 81 -5.52 2.72 -4.64
C CYS A 81 -5.59 1.20 -4.84
N LEU A 82 -4.73 0.47 -4.14
CA LEU A 82 -4.68 -0.99 -4.09
C LEU A 82 -5.07 -1.44 -2.68
N GLY A 83 -6.16 -2.19 -2.55
CA GLY A 83 -6.46 -2.93 -1.33
C GLY A 83 -5.72 -4.26 -1.35
N CYS A 84 -5.01 -4.61 -0.29
CA CYS A 84 -4.28 -5.88 -0.19
C CYS A 84 -4.82 -6.68 1.00
N GLU A 85 -5.30 -7.88 0.73
CA GLU A 85 -5.60 -8.89 1.75
C GLU A 85 -4.47 -9.92 1.75
N ILE A 86 -3.77 -10.04 2.87
CA ILE A 86 -2.55 -10.86 2.98
C ILE A 86 -2.85 -12.08 3.86
N THR A 87 -2.75 -13.26 3.28
CA THR A 87 -2.84 -14.54 3.99
C THR A 87 -1.44 -15.09 4.22
N HIS A 88 -1.04 -15.19 5.48
CA HIS A 88 0.28 -15.64 5.91
C HIS A 88 0.22 -16.37 7.26
N THR A 89 1.35 -16.89 7.75
CA THR A 89 1.45 -17.47 9.10
C THR A 89 2.19 -16.51 10.02
N PRO A 90 2.03 -16.59 11.36
CA PRO A 90 2.73 -15.69 12.28
C PRO A 90 4.26 -15.69 12.13
N GLU A 91 4.84 -16.81 11.69
CA GLU A 91 6.27 -16.95 11.46
C GLU A 91 6.76 -16.16 10.24
N THR A 92 5.85 -15.78 9.33
CA THR A 92 6.16 -15.07 8.08
C THR A 92 5.79 -13.58 8.09
N GLU A 93 5.53 -13.00 9.28
CA GLU A 93 5.22 -11.58 9.46
C GLU A 93 6.31 -10.66 8.88
N LYS A 94 7.59 -11.06 9.03
CA LYS A 94 8.70 -10.27 8.52
C LYS A 94 8.65 -10.18 6.99
N GLU A 95 8.34 -11.28 6.32
CA GLU A 95 8.21 -11.37 4.88
C GLU A 95 7.05 -10.53 4.36
N VAL A 96 5.95 -10.41 5.14
CA VAL A 96 4.84 -9.50 4.85
C VAL A 96 5.30 -8.05 4.86
N VAL A 97 6.03 -7.64 5.90
CA VAL A 97 6.56 -6.28 6.01
C VAL A 97 7.55 -5.99 4.88
N ASP A 98 8.47 -6.93 4.60
CA ASP A 98 9.44 -6.82 3.50
C ASP A 98 8.73 -6.71 2.15
N PHE A 99 7.66 -7.49 1.94
CA PHE A 99 6.80 -7.36 0.76
C PHE A 99 6.20 -5.96 0.65
N LEU A 100 5.55 -5.47 1.69
CA LEU A 100 4.86 -4.16 1.67
C LEU A 100 5.84 -3.03 1.33
N VAL A 101 7.03 -3.03 1.95
CA VAL A 101 8.07 -2.03 1.68
C VAL A 101 8.57 -2.13 0.24
N ARG A 102 8.96 -3.34 -0.21
CA ARG A 102 9.50 -3.53 -1.56
C ARG A 102 8.45 -3.21 -2.62
N PHE A 103 7.23 -3.71 -2.46
CA PHE A 103 6.13 -3.48 -3.39
C PHE A 103 5.78 -1.98 -3.46
N ASN A 104 5.71 -1.29 -2.32
CA ASN A 104 5.49 0.14 -2.27
C ASN A 104 6.58 0.94 -3.00
N SER A 105 7.85 0.55 -2.81
CA SER A 105 8.98 1.18 -3.50
C SER A 105 8.89 1.05 -5.01
N HIS A 106 8.46 -0.11 -5.55
CA HIS A 106 8.28 -0.30 -7.00
C HIS A 106 7.16 0.57 -7.57
N LEU A 107 6.13 0.83 -6.75
CA LEU A 107 4.99 1.66 -7.13
C LEU A 107 5.20 3.15 -6.89
N ASN A 108 6.30 3.55 -6.23
CA ASN A 108 6.50 4.90 -5.71
C ASN A 108 5.25 5.39 -4.93
N GLY A 109 4.70 4.50 -4.09
CA GLY A 109 3.41 4.67 -3.47
C GLY A 109 3.44 5.32 -2.08
N LEU A 110 2.29 5.24 -1.42
CA LEU A 110 2.10 5.39 0.01
C LEU A 110 1.46 4.10 0.51
N VAL A 111 1.94 3.56 1.62
CA VAL A 111 1.33 2.39 2.29
C VAL A 111 0.72 2.81 3.61
N LEU A 112 -0.51 2.40 3.85
CA LEU A 112 -1.15 2.46 5.16
C LEU A 112 -1.10 1.06 5.79
N PHE A 113 -0.32 0.92 6.86
CA PHE A 113 -0.15 -0.34 7.58
C PHE A 113 -0.08 -0.07 9.09
N TYR A 114 -0.79 -0.87 9.90
CA TYR A 114 -0.95 -0.64 11.34
C TYR A 114 -1.25 0.83 11.72
N ASN A 115 -2.21 1.43 11.01
CA ASN A 115 -2.58 2.84 11.17
C ASN A 115 -1.38 3.80 11.09
N SER A 116 -0.35 3.45 10.32
CA SER A 116 0.80 4.30 10.05
C SER A 116 1.02 4.41 8.55
N VAL A 117 1.41 5.59 8.10
CA VAL A 117 1.65 5.87 6.68
C VAL A 117 3.13 5.82 6.41
N PHE A 118 3.51 5.03 5.43
CA PHE A 118 4.89 4.86 4.98
C PHE A 118 5.06 5.45 3.59
N ASP A 119 6.18 6.14 3.38
CA ASP A 119 6.57 6.59 2.06
C ASP A 119 7.21 5.45 1.25
N TRP A 120 7.41 5.66 -0.04
CA TRP A 120 8.06 4.70 -0.94
C TRP A 120 9.49 4.33 -0.52
N THR A 121 10.16 5.17 0.28
CA THR A 121 11.48 4.90 0.87
C THR A 121 11.43 3.95 2.07
N GLY A 122 10.23 3.66 2.59
CA GLY A 122 10.03 2.94 3.85
C GLY A 122 10.00 3.84 5.09
N ASP A 123 10.18 5.16 4.93
CA ASP A 123 10.10 6.11 6.05
C ASP A 123 8.66 6.25 6.57
N VAL A 124 8.49 6.26 7.89
CA VAL A 124 7.18 6.50 8.50
C VAL A 124 6.85 7.99 8.47
N LEU A 125 5.85 8.37 7.66
CA LEU A 125 5.39 9.74 7.52
C LEU A 125 4.51 10.16 8.69
N CYS A 126 3.61 9.28 9.15
CA CYS A 126 2.70 9.55 10.27
C CYS A 126 2.12 8.27 10.89
N GLY A 127 1.46 8.41 12.04
CA GLY A 127 0.80 7.33 12.78
C GLY A 127 1.65 6.75 13.92
N PRO A 128 1.12 5.74 14.64
CA PRO A 128 1.71 5.23 15.89
C PRO A 128 3.14 4.72 15.76
N LEU A 129 3.54 4.21 14.59
CA LEU A 129 4.90 3.69 14.37
C LEU A 129 5.93 4.81 14.21
N LYS A 130 5.52 6.05 13.92
CA LYS A 130 6.41 7.23 13.94
C LYS A 130 6.70 7.68 15.37
N ASP A 131 5.70 7.54 16.24
CA ASP A 131 5.75 7.97 17.63
C ASP A 131 6.32 6.90 18.58
N ALA A 132 6.53 5.68 18.08
CA ALA A 132 7.15 4.60 18.84
C ALA A 132 8.59 4.98 19.25
N PRO A 133 8.98 4.79 20.52
CA PRO A 133 10.36 5.01 20.92
C PRO A 133 11.27 4.10 20.10
N LYS A 134 12.30 4.67 19.47
CA LYS A 134 13.34 3.89 18.80
C LYS A 134 14.01 3.02 19.88
N SER A 135 13.75 1.72 19.83
CA SER A 135 14.39 0.70 20.67
C SER A 135 15.88 0.64 20.39
#